data_AF-A0AAJ2J350-F1
#
_entry.id   AF-A0AAJ2J350-F1
#
_cell.length_a   1.000
_cell.length_b   1.000
_cell.length_c   1.000
_cell.angle_alpha   90.00
_cell.angle_beta   90.00
_cell.angle_gamma   90.00
#
_symmetry.space_group_name_H-M   'P 1'
#
loop_
_entity.id
_entity.type
_entity.pdbx_description
1 polymer ?
#
loop_
_entity_poly.entity_id
_entity_poly.type
_entity_poly.pdbx_seq_one_letter_code
_entity_poly.pdbx_strand_id
1 'polypeptide(L)'
;MYDRKRQAIVILVSYYSHYKESALKYSADILSKISDKVKICVVYNTVEARTQTTQYDHFIDFELEGSNKGWEFSAWDEGLAHVRQQINIADDDVLIFANDTFCHHWPFSSLNVKFISQAINCASFGEVVGDIKHFKQTIQLNQVTGDAWIASYLLAVHMKDIGLLLPFDKIGCDDDFKASILVNHGKIEFARSCAEIQNHLSTYMFPTKQGKGWYNASCKNPELIKLKVIAILNEILLSITCVQRGGKLVSFHPQKWMRSLNRFRRKWMAFKRKLS
;
A
#
# COMPACT_ATOMS: atom_id res chain seq x y z
N MET A 1 -15.22 7.72 -33.62
CA MET A 1 -14.38 7.17 -32.54
C MET A 1 -15.25 7.20 -31.29
N TYR A 2 -15.75 6.05 -30.82
CA TYR A 2 -16.56 6.05 -29.59
C TYR A 2 -15.67 6.46 -28.43
N ASP A 3 -16.07 7.49 -27.71
CA ASP A 3 -15.38 7.98 -26.52
C ASP A 3 -15.47 6.91 -25.43
N ARG A 4 -14.44 6.07 -25.34
CA ARG A 4 -14.38 4.98 -24.37
C ARG A 4 -14.32 5.62 -22.98
N LYS A 5 -15.36 5.42 -22.17
CA LYS A 5 -15.30 5.78 -20.75
C LYS A 5 -14.18 4.99 -20.07
N ARG A 6 -13.19 5.70 -19.52
CA ARG A 6 -12.12 5.21 -18.64
C ARG A 6 -12.68 4.32 -17.53
N GLN A 7 -12.04 3.20 -17.23
CA GLN A 7 -12.40 2.32 -16.10
C GLN A 7 -11.52 2.62 -14.87
N ALA A 8 -12.02 2.29 -13.69
CA ALA A 8 -11.26 2.34 -12.45
C ALA A 8 -11.35 0.99 -11.72
N ILE A 9 -10.20 0.40 -11.40
CA ILE A 9 -10.11 -0.95 -10.86
C ILE A 9 -9.35 -0.90 -9.53
N VAL A 10 -9.92 -1.47 -8.47
CA VAL A 10 -9.20 -1.72 -7.21
C VAL A 10 -8.79 -3.19 -7.15
N ILE A 11 -7.54 -3.45 -6.78
CA ILE A 11 -7.05 -4.74 -6.30
C ILE A 11 -6.83 -4.60 -4.79
N LEU A 12 -7.76 -5.17 -4.03
CA LEU A 12 -7.83 -5.08 -2.58
C LEU A 12 -7.31 -6.37 -1.95
N VAL A 13 -6.28 -6.25 -1.13
CA VAL A 13 -5.78 -7.35 -0.30
C VAL A 13 -6.53 -7.39 1.01
N SER A 14 -7.12 -8.54 1.32
CA SER A 14 -7.87 -8.78 2.56
C SER A 14 -7.16 -9.85 3.39
N TYR A 15 -6.71 -9.45 4.58
CA TYR A 15 -6.02 -10.30 5.56
C TYR A 15 -6.82 -10.40 6.87
N TYR A 16 -7.36 -9.28 7.33
CA TYR A 16 -8.14 -9.13 8.55
C TYR A 16 -9.64 -9.08 8.21
N SER A 17 -10.37 -10.11 8.59
CA SER A 17 -11.82 -10.21 8.37
C SER A 17 -12.60 -8.98 8.86
N HIS A 18 -12.25 -8.42 10.02
CA HIS A 18 -12.94 -7.27 10.60
C HIS A 18 -12.65 -5.92 9.91
N TYR A 19 -11.69 -5.86 8.99
CA TYR A 19 -11.42 -4.66 8.18
C TYR A 19 -12.06 -4.71 6.78
N LYS A 20 -12.43 -5.90 6.29
CA LYS A 20 -13.01 -6.12 4.95
C LYS A 20 -14.17 -5.18 4.64
N GLU A 21 -15.15 -5.05 5.53
CA GLU A 21 -16.35 -4.24 5.28
C GLU A 21 -16.02 -2.76 5.03
N SER A 22 -15.19 -2.16 5.89
CA SER A 22 -14.78 -0.76 5.75
C SER A 22 -13.92 -0.56 4.50
N ALA A 23 -13.03 -1.50 4.21
CA ALA A 23 -12.16 -1.44 3.04
C ALA A 23 -12.95 -1.50 1.72
N LEU A 24 -13.94 -2.40 1.61
CA LEU A 24 -14.83 -2.50 0.45
C LEU A 24 -15.64 -1.22 0.26
N LYS A 25 -16.28 -0.73 1.31
CA LYS A 25 -17.06 0.51 1.29
C LYS A 25 -16.23 1.68 0.75
N TYR A 26 -15.07 1.92 1.35
CA TYR A 26 -14.24 3.07 0.96
C TYR A 26 -13.59 2.88 -0.41
N SER A 27 -13.33 1.65 -0.85
CA SER A 27 -12.89 1.37 -2.21
C SER A 27 -13.97 1.77 -3.22
N ALA A 28 -15.21 1.36 -2.99
CA ALA A 28 -16.35 1.75 -3.82
C ALA A 28 -16.58 3.28 -3.82
N ASP A 29 -16.49 3.92 -2.65
CA ASP A 29 -16.61 5.39 -2.52
C ASP A 29 -15.52 6.13 -3.33
N ILE A 30 -14.28 5.63 -3.33
CA ILE A 30 -13.17 6.23 -4.11
C ILE A 30 -13.40 6.02 -5.60
N LEU A 31 -13.70 4.79 -6.01
CA LEU A 31 -13.88 4.39 -7.40
C LEU A 31 -15.02 5.15 -8.08
N SER A 32 -16.16 5.31 -7.41
CA SER A 32 -17.33 6.05 -7.92
C SER A 32 -17.07 7.54 -8.16
N LYS A 33 -15.97 8.10 -7.62
CA LYS A 33 -15.53 9.48 -7.88
C LYS A 33 -14.51 9.57 -9.04
N ILE A 34 -14.05 8.43 -9.55
CA ILE A 34 -13.03 8.34 -10.60
C ILE A 34 -13.66 7.91 -11.92
N SER A 35 -14.59 6.95 -11.88
CA SER A 35 -15.27 6.43 -13.07
C SER A 35 -16.66 5.89 -12.76
N ASP A 36 -17.54 5.91 -13.78
CA ASP A 36 -18.82 5.17 -13.78
C ASP A 36 -18.62 3.66 -14.01
N LYS A 37 -17.48 3.25 -14.56
CA LYS A 37 -17.11 1.86 -14.84
C LYS A 37 -16.06 1.42 -13.84
N VAL A 38 -16.52 0.78 -12.77
CA VAL A 38 -15.70 0.38 -11.64
C VAL A 38 -15.58 -1.13 -11.55
N LYS A 39 -14.44 -1.63 -11.07
CA LYS A 39 -14.24 -3.03 -10.74
C LYS A 39 -13.51 -3.19 -9.41
N ILE A 40 -13.92 -4.17 -8.61
CA ILE A 40 -13.20 -4.55 -7.39
C ILE A 40 -12.78 -6.02 -7.48
N CYS A 41 -11.47 -6.24 -7.42
CA CYS A 41 -10.87 -7.55 -7.23
C CYS A 41 -10.41 -7.67 -5.78
N VAL A 42 -10.82 -8.73 -5.08
CA VAL A 42 -10.38 -9.03 -3.72
C VAL A 42 -9.47 -10.25 -3.72
N VAL A 43 -8.26 -10.08 -3.17
CA VAL A 43 -7.28 -11.14 -2.97
C VAL A 43 -7.23 -11.47 -1.47
N TYR A 44 -7.63 -12.69 -1.11
CA TYR A 44 -7.71 -13.12 0.28
C TYR A 44 -6.40 -13.80 0.71
N ASN A 45 -5.68 -13.21 1.66
CA ASN A 45 -4.44 -13.79 2.22
C ASN A 45 -4.70 -14.70 3.45
N THR A 46 -5.95 -14.80 3.90
CA THR A 46 -6.39 -15.69 4.99
C THR A 46 -7.76 -16.28 4.68
N VAL A 47 -8.03 -17.48 5.20
CA VAL A 47 -9.34 -18.13 5.06
C VAL A 47 -10.40 -17.35 5.84
N GLU A 48 -10.06 -16.81 6.99
CA GLU A 48 -10.94 -16.02 7.84
C GLU A 48 -11.43 -14.74 7.14
N ALA A 49 -10.56 -14.06 6.39
CA ALA A 49 -10.95 -12.89 5.62
C ALA A 49 -11.91 -13.24 4.46
N ARG A 50 -11.75 -14.43 3.87
CA ARG A 50 -12.59 -14.92 2.78
C ARG A 50 -13.99 -15.31 3.25
N THR A 51 -14.08 -16.01 4.37
CA THR A 51 -15.35 -16.54 4.88
C THR A 51 -16.22 -15.48 5.57
N GLN A 52 -15.62 -14.36 6.00
CA GLN A 52 -16.37 -13.25 6.55
C GLN A 52 -17.22 -12.57 5.47
N THR A 53 -18.54 -12.71 5.61
CA THR A 53 -19.50 -12.00 4.77
C THR A 53 -19.68 -10.56 5.24
N THR A 54 -19.97 -9.68 4.29
CA THR A 54 -20.23 -8.26 4.54
C THR A 54 -21.39 -7.77 3.69
N GLN A 55 -22.07 -6.70 4.13
CA GLN A 55 -23.11 -6.06 3.33
C GLN A 55 -22.60 -5.50 1.99
N TYR A 56 -21.28 -5.34 1.83
CA TYR A 56 -20.64 -4.79 0.63
C TYR A 56 -20.05 -5.84 -0.30
N ASP A 57 -20.27 -7.14 -0.05
CA ASP A 57 -19.75 -8.21 -0.91
C ASP A 57 -20.30 -8.14 -2.34
N HIS A 58 -21.50 -7.57 -2.52
CA HIS A 58 -22.09 -7.32 -3.84
C HIS A 58 -21.32 -6.31 -4.72
N PHE A 59 -20.33 -5.60 -4.16
CA PHE A 59 -19.41 -4.76 -4.95
C PHE A 59 -18.22 -5.52 -5.53
N ILE A 60 -18.03 -6.78 -5.15
CA ILE A 60 -16.88 -7.57 -5.58
C ILE A 60 -17.17 -8.19 -6.95
N ASP A 61 -16.31 -7.90 -7.93
CA ASP A 61 -16.41 -8.48 -9.27
C ASP A 61 -15.55 -9.74 -9.43
N PHE A 62 -14.40 -9.77 -8.76
CA PHE A 62 -13.43 -10.86 -8.86
C PHE A 62 -12.89 -11.23 -7.48
N GLU A 63 -12.71 -12.52 -7.24
CA GLU A 63 -12.17 -13.06 -5.99
C GLU A 63 -11.14 -14.15 -6.26
N LEU A 64 -10.06 -14.13 -5.49
CA LEU A 64 -9.07 -15.20 -5.48
C LEU A 64 -8.42 -15.37 -4.12
N GLU A 65 -7.93 -16.57 -3.89
CA GLU A 65 -7.07 -16.88 -2.76
C GLU A 65 -5.63 -16.54 -3.11
N GLY A 66 -5.02 -15.66 -2.31
CA GLY A 66 -3.65 -15.23 -2.51
C GLY A 66 -2.65 -16.20 -1.88
N SER A 67 -1.44 -16.27 -2.43
CA SER A 67 -0.39 -17.14 -1.86
C SER A 67 0.19 -16.62 -0.55
N ASN A 68 0.01 -15.32 -0.26
CA ASN A 68 0.57 -14.60 0.87
C ASN A 68 2.12 -14.65 0.99
N LYS A 69 2.84 -15.09 -0.06
CA LYS A 69 4.31 -15.26 -0.05
C LYS A 69 5.08 -13.94 0.10
N GLY A 70 4.54 -12.86 -0.45
CA GLY A 70 5.04 -11.49 -0.37
C GLY A 70 4.05 -10.55 0.35
N TRP A 71 3.19 -11.09 1.21
CA TRP A 71 2.10 -10.37 1.87
C TRP A 71 1.19 -9.67 0.85
N GLU A 72 1.01 -8.36 0.95
CA GLU A 72 0.19 -7.57 0.03
C GLU A 72 0.81 -7.44 -1.37
N PHE A 73 2.14 -7.51 -1.47
CA PHE A 73 2.83 -7.31 -2.75
C PHE A 73 2.62 -8.48 -3.71
N SER A 74 2.76 -9.72 -3.23
CA SER A 74 2.46 -10.90 -4.06
C SER A 74 0.96 -10.97 -4.38
N ALA A 75 0.11 -10.58 -3.44
CA ALA A 75 -1.34 -10.54 -3.66
C ALA A 75 -1.72 -9.54 -4.76
N TRP A 76 -1.05 -8.39 -4.85
CA TRP A 76 -1.28 -7.45 -5.95
C TRP A 76 -0.79 -7.97 -7.30
N ASP A 77 0.37 -8.64 -7.35
CA ASP A 77 0.86 -9.30 -8.58
C ASP A 77 -0.15 -10.36 -9.06
N GLU A 78 -0.63 -11.23 -8.16
CA GLU A 78 -1.61 -12.28 -8.42
C GLU A 78 -2.98 -11.70 -8.83
N GLY A 79 -3.47 -10.70 -8.12
CA GLY A 79 -4.74 -10.03 -8.40
C GLY A 79 -4.72 -9.31 -9.75
N LEU A 80 -3.64 -8.60 -10.09
CA LEU A 80 -3.50 -7.94 -11.39
C LEU A 80 -3.45 -8.96 -12.53
N ALA A 81 -2.70 -10.05 -12.36
CA ALA A 81 -2.65 -11.12 -13.34
C ALA A 81 -4.03 -11.74 -13.57
N HIS A 82 -4.78 -11.98 -12.50
CA HIS A 82 -6.15 -12.51 -12.58
C HIS A 82 -7.09 -11.54 -13.31
N VAL A 83 -7.13 -10.26 -12.95
CA VAL A 83 -8.00 -9.26 -13.60
C VAL A 83 -7.69 -9.15 -15.10
N ARG A 84 -6.40 -9.15 -15.49
CA ARG A 84 -5.99 -9.10 -16.91
C ARG A 84 -6.45 -10.29 -17.74
N GLN A 85 -6.70 -11.45 -17.12
CA GLN A 85 -7.24 -12.62 -17.81
C GLN A 85 -8.75 -12.49 -18.06
N GLN A 86 -9.45 -11.68 -17.26
CA GLN A 86 -10.90 -11.54 -17.30
C GLN A 86 -11.38 -10.35 -18.15
N ILE A 87 -10.63 -9.24 -18.11
CA ILE A 87 -11.04 -8.00 -18.77
C ILE A 87 -9.88 -7.30 -19.48
N ASN A 88 -10.21 -6.57 -20.55
CA ASN A 88 -9.27 -5.69 -21.22
C ASN A 88 -9.16 -4.35 -20.46
N ILE A 89 -7.94 -4.03 -20.02
CA ILE A 89 -7.61 -2.80 -19.32
C ILE A 89 -6.86 -1.90 -20.31
N ALA A 90 -7.41 -0.72 -20.63
CA ALA A 90 -6.73 0.23 -21.51
C ALA A 90 -5.73 1.08 -20.76
N ASP A 91 -4.78 1.64 -21.49
CA ASP A 91 -3.70 2.51 -21.01
C ASP A 91 -4.17 3.64 -20.07
N ASP A 92 -5.33 4.25 -20.35
CA ASP A 92 -5.90 5.35 -19.60
C ASP A 92 -6.73 4.91 -18.38
N ASP A 93 -7.03 3.61 -18.23
CA ASP A 93 -7.72 3.10 -17.05
C ASP A 93 -6.83 3.27 -15.80
N VAL A 94 -7.49 3.47 -14.66
CA VAL A 94 -6.83 3.64 -13.37
C VAL A 94 -6.82 2.32 -12.62
N LEU A 95 -5.65 1.93 -12.14
CA LEU A 95 -5.45 0.84 -11.20
C LEU A 95 -5.19 1.42 -9.81
N ILE A 96 -5.87 0.87 -8.80
CA ILE A 96 -5.69 1.20 -7.39
C ILE A 96 -5.32 -0.08 -6.66
N PHE A 97 -4.26 -0.02 -5.86
CA PHE A 97 -3.76 -1.12 -5.07
C PHE A 97 -3.90 -0.74 -3.60
N ALA A 98 -4.56 -1.58 -2.82
CA ALA A 98 -4.85 -1.31 -1.42
C ALA A 98 -4.74 -2.58 -0.56
N ASN A 99 -4.46 -2.41 0.72
CA ASN A 99 -4.70 -3.43 1.74
C ASN A 99 -5.88 -3.04 2.63
N ASP A 100 -6.54 -4.00 3.27
CA ASP A 100 -7.70 -3.77 4.12
C ASP A 100 -7.50 -2.78 5.28
N THR A 101 -6.25 -2.51 5.67
CA THR A 101 -5.93 -1.53 6.71
C THR A 101 -5.94 -0.08 6.24
N PHE A 102 -6.04 0.20 4.93
CA PHE A 102 -5.88 1.55 4.35
C PHE A 102 -6.77 2.61 5.02
N CYS A 103 -8.02 2.26 5.31
CA CYS A 103 -8.99 3.14 5.95
C CYS A 103 -8.85 3.23 7.49
N HIS A 104 -7.89 2.52 8.07
CA HIS A 104 -7.60 2.54 9.50
C HIS A 104 -6.30 3.30 9.84
N HIS A 105 -5.47 3.60 8.82
CA HIS A 105 -4.28 4.45 8.99
C HIS A 105 -4.62 5.90 9.37
N TRP A 106 -5.83 6.37 9.06
CA TRP A 106 -6.29 7.75 9.29
C TRP A 106 -7.75 7.78 9.78
N PRO A 107 -8.24 8.94 10.30
CA PRO A 107 -9.68 9.24 10.41
C PRO A 107 -10.39 9.21 9.04
N PHE A 108 -10.51 8.03 8.44
CA PHE A 108 -10.99 7.92 7.07
C PHE A 108 -12.44 8.36 7.01
N SER A 109 -12.75 9.22 6.04
CA SER A 109 -14.07 9.79 5.81
C SER A 109 -14.22 10.24 4.37
N SER A 110 -15.39 10.78 4.03
CA SER A 110 -15.67 11.41 2.73
C SER A 110 -14.63 12.47 2.33
N LEU A 111 -14.00 13.15 3.28
CA LEU A 111 -12.93 14.11 2.99
C LEU A 111 -11.68 13.41 2.43
N ASN A 112 -11.31 12.26 3.00
CA ASN A 112 -10.20 11.45 2.51
C ASN A 112 -10.52 10.90 1.12
N VAL A 113 -11.74 10.37 0.92
CA VAL A 113 -12.23 9.96 -0.40
C VAL A 113 -12.08 11.08 -1.42
N LYS A 114 -12.55 12.29 -1.10
CA LYS A 114 -12.41 13.45 -2.01
C LYS A 114 -10.96 13.75 -2.37
N PHE A 115 -10.06 13.80 -1.38
CA PHE A 115 -8.65 14.11 -1.62
C PHE A 115 -7.94 13.04 -2.45
N ILE A 116 -8.20 11.77 -2.15
CA ILE A 116 -7.64 10.64 -2.88
C ILE A 116 -8.15 10.64 -4.32
N SER A 117 -9.46 10.67 -4.53
CA SER A 117 -10.04 10.64 -5.88
C SER A 117 -9.66 11.86 -6.71
N GLN A 118 -9.56 13.05 -6.11
CA GLN A 118 -9.06 14.25 -6.82
C GLN A 118 -7.60 14.10 -7.25
N ALA A 119 -6.73 13.62 -6.37
CA ALA A 119 -5.33 13.42 -6.70
C ALA A 119 -5.14 12.35 -7.79
N ILE A 120 -5.96 11.29 -7.78
CA ILE A 120 -5.99 10.28 -8.85
C ILE A 120 -6.50 10.87 -10.17
N ASN A 121 -7.59 11.64 -10.15
CA ASN A 121 -8.15 12.25 -11.36
C ASN A 121 -7.24 13.29 -12.01
N CYS A 122 -6.40 13.97 -11.22
CA CYS A 122 -5.44 14.96 -11.71
C CYS A 122 -4.08 14.38 -12.06
N ALA A 123 -3.85 13.08 -11.83
CA ALA A 123 -2.57 12.46 -12.12
C ALA A 123 -2.32 12.40 -13.62
N SER A 124 -1.09 12.70 -14.03
CA SER A 124 -0.65 12.52 -15.42
C SER A 124 -0.09 11.12 -15.64
N PHE A 125 0.10 10.71 -16.90
CA PHE A 125 0.92 9.53 -17.19
C PHE A 125 2.33 9.69 -16.61
N GLY A 126 2.89 8.59 -16.13
CA GLY A 126 4.15 8.53 -15.40
C GLY A 126 4.03 8.85 -13.90
N GLU A 127 2.86 9.25 -13.41
CA GLU A 127 2.65 9.56 -11.98
C GLU A 127 2.02 8.38 -11.22
N VAL A 128 2.62 8.05 -10.07
CA VAL A 128 2.08 7.10 -9.09
C VAL A 128 1.60 7.89 -7.87
N VAL A 129 0.32 7.76 -7.56
CA VAL A 129 -0.33 8.54 -6.51
C VAL A 129 -0.42 7.72 -5.21
N GLY A 130 -0.01 8.31 -4.08
CA GLY A 130 0.04 7.62 -2.79
C GLY A 130 0.21 8.54 -1.58
N ASP A 131 0.45 7.98 -0.38
CA ASP A 131 0.92 8.76 0.77
C ASP A 131 2.44 8.73 0.87
N ILE A 132 3.08 9.82 0.44
CA ILE A 132 4.54 9.92 0.36
C ILE A 132 5.15 10.20 1.74
N LYS A 133 6.09 9.36 2.12
CA LYS A 133 7.02 9.49 3.24
C LYS A 133 8.41 9.86 2.73
N HIS A 134 9.19 10.49 3.60
CA HIS A 134 10.55 10.92 3.28
C HIS A 134 11.52 10.45 4.35
N PHE A 135 12.70 10.05 3.89
CA PHE A 135 13.86 9.90 4.76
C PHE A 135 14.44 11.27 5.08
N LYS A 136 15.29 11.34 6.10
CA LYS A 136 16.02 12.56 6.43
C LYS A 136 17.15 12.85 5.44
N GLN A 137 17.63 11.82 4.77
CA GLN A 137 18.73 11.83 3.81
C GLN A 137 18.49 10.73 2.78
N THR A 138 19.14 10.83 1.62
CA THR A 138 19.12 9.78 0.61
C THR A 138 19.67 8.49 1.19
N ILE A 139 18.96 7.39 0.96
CA ILE A 139 19.38 6.04 1.36
C ILE A 139 19.86 5.26 0.14
N GLN A 140 20.66 4.23 0.38
CA GLN A 140 21.00 3.19 -0.59
C GLN A 140 20.41 1.85 -0.13
N LEU A 141 19.70 1.19 -1.03
CA LEU A 141 19.06 -0.10 -0.79
C LEU A 141 19.07 -0.92 -2.09
N ASN A 142 19.58 -2.15 -2.05
CA ASN A 142 19.67 -3.06 -3.20
C ASN A 142 20.18 -2.37 -4.49
N GLN A 143 21.30 -1.66 -4.40
CA GLN A 143 21.94 -0.90 -5.50
C GLN A 143 21.14 0.30 -6.03
N VAL A 144 19.97 0.60 -5.44
CA VAL A 144 19.17 1.77 -5.79
C VAL A 144 19.24 2.82 -4.70
N THR A 145 19.03 4.08 -5.08
CA THR A 145 19.09 5.22 -4.15
C THR A 145 17.83 6.06 -4.22
N GLY A 146 17.35 6.52 -3.07
CA GLY A 146 16.18 7.41 -3.01
C GLY A 146 16.00 8.03 -1.63
N ASP A 147 15.14 9.02 -1.53
CA ASP A 147 14.88 9.79 -0.30
C ASP A 147 13.40 9.81 0.09
N ALA A 148 12.55 9.15 -0.70
CA ALA A 148 11.11 9.11 -0.50
C ALA A 148 10.52 7.75 -0.90
N TRP A 149 9.38 7.43 -0.30
CA TRP A 149 8.60 6.25 -0.66
C TRP A 149 7.10 6.47 -0.46
N ILE A 150 6.27 5.73 -1.19
CA ILE A 150 4.82 5.70 -1.00
C ILE A 150 4.49 4.60 0.02
N ALA A 151 3.65 4.94 1.00
CA ALA A 151 3.10 3.93 1.90
C ALA A 151 2.16 2.97 1.14
N SER A 152 2.41 1.66 1.24
CA SER A 152 1.77 0.60 0.46
C SER A 152 0.32 0.34 0.84
N TYR A 153 -0.22 0.99 1.88
CA TYR A 153 -1.62 0.79 2.24
C TYR A 153 -2.59 1.21 1.12
N LEU A 154 -2.23 2.18 0.28
CA LEU A 154 -3.04 2.65 -0.84
C LEU A 154 -2.15 3.40 -1.85
N LEU A 155 -2.14 2.93 -3.10
CA LEU A 155 -1.52 3.64 -4.22
C LEU A 155 -2.36 3.50 -5.50
N ALA A 156 -2.16 4.39 -6.45
CA ALA A 156 -2.86 4.37 -7.73
C ALA A 156 -1.93 4.75 -8.89
N VAL A 157 -2.20 4.20 -10.07
CA VAL A 157 -1.42 4.42 -11.29
C VAL A 157 -2.30 4.21 -12.53
N HIS A 158 -1.96 4.84 -13.65
CA HIS A 158 -2.57 4.48 -14.93
C HIS A 158 -2.04 3.13 -15.41
N MET A 159 -2.88 2.35 -16.09
CA MET A 159 -2.48 1.04 -16.62
C MET A 159 -1.26 1.14 -17.55
N LYS A 160 -1.14 2.22 -18.34
CA LYS A 160 0.05 2.50 -19.18
C LYS A 160 1.37 2.46 -18.40
N ASP A 161 1.34 2.88 -17.14
CA ASP A 161 2.52 3.09 -16.30
C ASP A 161 2.71 1.98 -15.27
N ILE A 162 1.91 0.92 -15.32
CA ILE A 162 2.01 -0.22 -14.39
C ILE A 162 3.39 -0.89 -14.39
N GLY A 163 4.11 -0.82 -15.51
CA GLY A 163 5.49 -1.31 -15.63
C GLY A 163 6.49 -0.59 -14.73
N LEU A 164 6.17 0.61 -14.24
CA LEU A 164 6.97 1.30 -13.22
C LEU A 164 6.95 0.56 -11.88
N LEU A 165 5.83 -0.10 -11.58
CA LEU A 165 5.59 -0.78 -10.31
C LEU A 165 5.94 -2.27 -10.38
N LEU A 166 5.76 -2.94 -11.51
CA LEU A 166 5.95 -4.38 -11.61
C LEU A 166 7.42 -4.86 -11.52
N PRO A 167 7.67 -6.05 -10.96
CA PRO A 167 6.75 -6.80 -10.06
C PRO A 167 6.56 -6.03 -8.74
N PHE A 168 5.42 -6.17 -8.07
CA PHE A 168 5.20 -5.54 -6.76
C PHE A 168 6.09 -6.16 -5.69
N ASP A 169 6.23 -7.49 -5.68
CA ASP A 169 7.16 -8.19 -4.77
C ASP A 169 8.61 -8.09 -5.28
N LYS A 170 9.27 -6.96 -4.96
CA LYS A 170 10.65 -6.66 -5.38
C LYS A 170 11.69 -7.62 -4.84
N ILE A 171 11.42 -8.23 -3.70
CA ILE A 171 12.34 -9.12 -2.98
C ILE A 171 11.99 -10.60 -3.22
N GLY A 172 10.76 -10.89 -3.67
CA GLY A 172 10.20 -12.22 -3.85
C GLY A 172 11.09 -13.25 -4.51
N CYS A 173 11.93 -12.84 -5.46
CA CYS A 173 12.83 -13.73 -6.20
C CYS A 173 14.32 -13.57 -5.85
N ASP A 174 14.70 -12.70 -4.91
CA ASP A 174 16.09 -12.49 -4.49
C ASP A 174 16.37 -13.22 -3.17
N ASP A 175 16.57 -14.53 -3.27
CA ASP A 175 16.79 -15.41 -2.11
C ASP A 175 18.06 -15.04 -1.34
N ASP A 176 19.10 -14.57 -2.03
CA ASP A 176 20.33 -14.09 -1.40
C ASP A 176 20.07 -12.84 -0.54
N PHE A 177 19.31 -11.88 -1.07
CA PHE A 177 18.95 -10.69 -0.32
C PHE A 177 18.06 -11.04 0.88
N LYS A 178 17.06 -11.92 0.71
CA LYS A 178 16.23 -12.43 1.81
C LYS A 178 17.04 -13.14 2.88
N ALA A 179 17.99 -13.98 2.47
CA ALA A 179 18.86 -14.71 3.38
C ALA A 179 19.77 -13.75 4.18
N SER A 180 20.17 -12.63 3.57
CA SER A 180 21.00 -11.62 4.23
C SER A 180 20.30 -10.85 5.35
N ILE A 181 18.96 -10.88 5.44
CA ILE A 181 18.20 -10.18 6.48
C ILE A 181 18.31 -10.92 7.81
N LEU A 182 18.98 -10.27 8.76
CA LEU A 182 19.24 -10.74 10.12
C LEU A 182 18.49 -9.88 11.14
N VAL A 183 17.86 -10.54 12.10
CA VAL A 183 17.11 -9.92 13.21
C VAL A 183 17.79 -10.30 14.52
N ASN A 184 18.63 -9.42 15.05
CA ASN A 184 19.50 -9.71 16.20
C ASN A 184 19.37 -8.64 17.28
N HIS A 185 19.00 -9.02 18.50
CA HIS A 185 19.07 -8.16 19.70
C HIS A 185 18.54 -6.73 19.52
N GLY A 186 17.41 -6.55 18.84
CA GLY A 186 16.82 -5.23 18.60
C GLY A 186 17.43 -4.46 17.42
N LYS A 187 18.18 -5.13 16.55
CA LYS A 187 18.74 -4.60 15.31
C LYS A 187 18.28 -5.40 14.11
N ILE A 188 18.17 -4.69 12.98
CA ILE A 188 17.92 -5.23 11.65
C ILE A 188 19.15 -4.93 10.79
N GLU A 189 19.82 -5.98 10.33
CA GLU A 189 21.04 -5.90 9.51
C GLU A 189 20.83 -6.72 8.24
N PHE A 190 21.34 -6.22 7.11
CA PHE A 190 21.22 -6.90 5.82
C PHE A 190 22.20 -6.36 4.80
N ALA A 191 22.56 -7.18 3.80
CA ALA A 191 23.49 -6.80 2.76
C ALA A 191 22.92 -5.68 1.86
N ARG A 192 23.77 -5.12 0.97
CA ARG A 192 23.36 -4.18 -0.09
C ARG A 192 22.54 -2.97 0.44
N SER A 193 22.88 -2.48 1.63
CA SER A 193 22.14 -1.41 2.31
C SER A 193 23.08 -0.45 3.02
N CYS A 194 22.64 0.78 3.24
CA CYS A 194 23.35 1.75 4.05
C CYS A 194 22.92 1.72 5.54
N ALA A 195 23.73 2.29 6.42
CA ALA A 195 23.47 2.30 7.86
C ALA A 195 22.15 3.02 8.21
N GLU A 196 21.74 4.00 7.41
CA GLU A 196 20.53 4.78 7.61
C GLU A 196 19.27 3.93 7.55
N ILE A 197 19.15 3.05 6.54
CA ILE A 197 17.95 2.22 6.39
C ILE A 197 17.91 1.12 7.46
N GLN A 198 19.06 0.54 7.81
CA GLN A 198 19.16 -0.40 8.92
C GLN A 198 18.76 0.24 10.26
N ASN A 199 19.22 1.46 10.53
CA ASN A 199 18.86 2.22 11.73
C ASN A 199 17.38 2.62 11.73
N HIS A 200 16.84 3.02 10.58
CA HIS A 200 15.43 3.34 10.41
C HIS A 200 14.56 2.13 10.76
N LEU A 201 14.84 0.98 10.15
CA LEU A 201 14.11 -0.26 10.38
C LEU A 201 14.27 -0.77 11.81
N SER A 202 15.47 -0.73 12.38
CA SER A 202 15.71 -1.12 13.77
C SER A 202 14.88 -0.25 14.73
N THR A 203 14.87 1.07 14.55
CA THR A 203 14.07 1.99 15.37
C THR A 203 12.57 1.75 15.20
N TYR A 204 12.15 1.41 13.97
CA TYR A 204 10.75 1.20 13.65
C TYR A 204 10.22 -0.15 14.16
N MET A 205 11.03 -1.19 14.10
CA MET A 205 10.70 -2.54 14.56
C MET A 205 10.88 -2.72 16.07
N PHE A 206 11.83 -2.00 16.68
CA PHE A 206 12.15 -2.06 18.11
C PHE A 206 12.03 -0.67 18.75
N PRO A 207 10.80 -0.11 18.82
CA PRO A 207 10.57 1.21 19.35
C PRO A 207 10.84 1.27 20.86
N THR A 208 11.65 2.23 21.30
CA THR A 208 11.92 2.47 22.73
C THR A 208 10.82 3.24 23.46
N LYS A 209 9.82 3.76 22.73
CA LYS A 209 8.69 4.53 23.29
C LYS A 209 7.36 3.86 22.95
N GLN A 210 6.51 3.70 23.96
CA GLN A 210 5.17 3.13 23.81
C GLN A 210 4.35 3.93 22.77
N GLY A 211 3.69 3.23 21.84
CA GLY A 211 2.89 3.85 20.77
C GLY A 211 3.69 4.36 19.55
N LYS A 212 4.98 4.03 19.45
CA LYS A 212 5.77 4.20 18.22
C LYS A 212 6.08 2.82 17.60
N GLY A 213 6.43 2.79 16.31
CA GLY A 213 6.85 1.58 15.59
C GLY A 213 5.72 0.84 14.86
N TRP A 214 6.02 -0.33 14.28
CA TRP A 214 5.06 -1.18 13.55
C TRP A 214 3.98 -1.76 14.51
N TYR A 215 2.83 -2.15 13.97
CA TYR A 215 1.77 -2.83 14.72
C TYR A 215 2.29 -4.14 15.36
N ASN A 216 2.01 -4.34 16.66
CA ASN A 216 2.58 -5.44 17.46
C ASN A 216 4.12 -5.49 17.44
N ALA A 217 4.79 -4.34 17.58
CA ALA A 217 6.26 -4.27 17.75
C ALA A 217 6.77 -4.98 19.03
N SER A 218 5.88 -5.41 19.93
CA SER A 218 6.21 -6.31 21.05
C SER A 218 6.41 -7.78 20.62
N CYS A 219 6.19 -8.10 19.34
CA CYS A 219 6.43 -9.43 18.79
C CYS A 219 7.89 -9.84 18.98
N LYS A 220 8.12 -10.99 19.61
CA LYS A 220 9.45 -11.55 19.85
C LYS A 220 9.85 -12.63 18.83
N ASN A 221 8.99 -12.96 17.87
CA ASN A 221 9.26 -13.98 16.86
C ASN A 221 10.14 -13.38 15.75
N PRO A 222 11.41 -13.81 15.61
CA PRO A 222 12.34 -13.24 14.63
C PRO A 222 11.89 -13.45 13.19
N GLU A 223 11.27 -14.59 12.87
CA GLU A 223 10.77 -14.88 11.52
C GLU A 223 9.63 -13.94 11.14
N LEU A 224 8.70 -13.69 12.06
CA LEU A 224 7.62 -12.73 11.81
C LEU A 224 8.15 -11.29 11.69
N ILE A 225 9.18 -10.92 12.45
CA ILE A 225 9.87 -9.63 12.30
C ILE A 225 10.53 -9.55 10.92
N LYS A 226 11.22 -10.60 10.49
CA LYS A 226 11.87 -10.68 9.18
C LYS A 226 10.86 -10.50 8.04
N LEU A 227 9.71 -11.17 8.11
CA LEU A 227 8.62 -10.98 7.14
C LEU A 227 8.10 -9.54 7.10
N LYS A 228 7.93 -8.89 8.26
CA LYS A 228 7.55 -7.46 8.31
C LYS A 228 8.61 -6.56 7.69
N VAL A 229 9.89 -6.85 7.94
CA VAL A 229 11.01 -6.12 7.32
C VAL A 229 10.97 -6.27 5.80
N ILE A 230 10.76 -7.49 5.28
CA ILE A 230 10.62 -7.73 3.84
C ILE A 230 9.48 -6.90 3.25
N ALA A 231 8.31 -6.84 3.91
CA ALA A 231 7.19 -6.01 3.46
C ALA A 231 7.57 -4.51 3.39
N ILE A 232 8.24 -3.97 4.41
CA ILE A 232 8.70 -2.57 4.41
C ILE A 232 9.74 -2.33 3.30
N LEU A 233 10.66 -3.28 3.11
CA LEU A 233 11.67 -3.16 2.06
C LEU A 233 11.05 -3.23 0.66
N ASN A 234 10.02 -4.05 0.44
CA ASN A 234 9.22 -4.04 -0.79
C ASN A 234 8.56 -2.68 -1.03
N GLU A 235 7.94 -2.08 0.00
CA GLU A 235 7.34 -0.73 -0.07
C GLU A 235 8.36 0.33 -0.54
N ILE A 236 9.56 0.32 0.05
CA ILE A 236 10.63 1.26 -0.27
C ILE A 236 11.19 0.99 -1.67
N LEU A 237 11.54 -0.25 -1.97
CA LEU A 237 12.10 -0.63 -3.28
C LEU A 237 11.13 -0.34 -4.42
N LEU A 238 9.84 -0.60 -4.22
CA LEU A 238 8.78 -0.27 -5.19
C LEU A 238 8.84 1.20 -5.58
N SER A 239 8.95 2.08 -4.59
CA SER A 239 8.96 3.52 -4.79
C SER A 239 10.25 4.03 -5.42
N ILE A 240 11.41 3.56 -4.94
CA ILE A 240 12.71 4.00 -5.46
C ILE A 240 12.90 3.52 -6.91
N THR A 241 12.55 2.25 -7.19
CA THR A 241 12.66 1.71 -8.55
C THR A 241 11.68 2.38 -9.51
N CYS A 242 10.47 2.75 -9.06
CA CYS A 242 9.53 3.55 -9.85
C CYS A 242 10.18 4.87 -10.30
N VAL A 243 10.80 5.62 -9.37
CA VAL A 243 11.46 6.90 -9.69
C VAL A 243 12.66 6.70 -10.62
N GLN A 244 13.49 5.68 -10.37
CA GLN A 244 14.64 5.38 -11.24
C GLN A 244 14.23 5.00 -12.66
N ARG A 245 13.03 4.42 -12.85
CA ARG A 245 12.45 4.11 -14.16
C ARG A 245 11.79 5.32 -14.84
N GLY A 246 11.96 6.52 -14.28
CA GLY A 246 11.40 7.77 -14.82
C GLY A 246 9.99 8.10 -14.32
N GLY A 247 9.46 7.33 -13.37
CA GLY A 247 8.20 7.62 -12.71
C GLY A 247 8.29 8.78 -11.72
N LYS A 248 7.14 9.30 -11.32
CA LYS A 248 7.04 10.37 -10.32
C LYS A 248 6.04 10.01 -9.23
N LEU A 249 6.45 10.16 -7.97
CA LEU A 249 5.56 9.96 -6.82
C LEU A 249 4.74 11.23 -6.58
N VAL A 250 3.42 11.11 -6.48
CA VAL A 250 2.49 12.21 -6.19
C VAL A 250 1.68 11.90 -4.93
N SER A 251 1.47 12.91 -4.07
CA SER A 251 0.74 12.68 -2.82
C SER A 251 -0.77 12.88 -2.97
N PHE A 252 -1.59 12.03 -2.32
CA PHE A 252 -3.01 12.32 -2.06
C PHE A 252 -3.22 13.58 -1.18
N HIS A 253 -2.15 14.10 -0.57
CA HIS A 253 -2.14 15.29 0.25
C HIS A 253 -1.12 16.30 -0.31
N PRO A 254 -1.39 16.92 -1.47
CA PRO A 254 -0.44 17.83 -2.11
C PRO A 254 -0.12 19.05 -1.22
N GLN A 255 -1.07 19.49 -0.40
CA GLN A 255 -0.89 20.64 0.48
C GLN A 255 -0.59 20.19 1.92
N LYS A 256 0.44 20.80 2.53
CA LYS A 256 0.90 20.45 3.90
C LYS A 256 -0.21 20.52 4.95
N TRP A 257 -1.16 21.45 4.82
CA TRP A 257 -2.27 21.59 5.76
C TRP A 257 -3.21 20.38 5.75
N MET A 258 -3.35 19.66 4.63
CA MET A 258 -4.21 18.48 4.54
C MET A 258 -3.70 17.37 5.47
N ARG A 259 -2.37 17.18 5.52
CA ARG A 259 -1.71 16.26 6.45
C ARG A 259 -1.90 16.71 7.90
N SER A 260 -1.77 18.01 8.17
CA SER A 260 -1.97 18.59 9.51
C SER A 260 -3.42 18.42 10.00
N LEU A 261 -4.41 18.63 9.12
CA LEU A 261 -5.83 18.43 9.42
C LEU A 261 -6.10 16.97 9.81
N ASN A 262 -5.59 16.01 9.05
CA ASN A 262 -5.74 14.59 9.37
C ASN A 262 -5.07 14.20 10.69
N ARG A 263 -3.92 14.81 11.00
CA ARG A 263 -3.25 14.63 12.30
C ARG A 263 -4.08 15.20 13.46
N PHE A 264 -4.66 16.38 13.29
CA PHE A 264 -5.54 17.00 14.28
C PHE A 264 -6.79 16.15 14.53
N ARG A 265 -7.48 15.74 13.45
CA ARG A 265 -8.66 14.86 13.52
C ARG A 265 -8.36 13.56 14.28
N ARG A 266 -7.18 12.96 14.06
CA ARG A 266 -6.76 11.75 14.77
C ARG A 266 -6.65 11.98 16.28
N LYS A 267 -5.98 13.06 16.69
CA LYS A 267 -5.85 13.44 18.10
C LYS A 267 -7.22 13.70 18.74
N TRP A 268 -8.09 14.43 18.03
CA TRP A 268 -9.43 14.75 18.48
C TRP A 268 -10.30 13.50 18.70
N MET A 269 -10.28 12.54 17.77
CA MET A 269 -11.01 11.28 17.93
C MET A 269 -10.45 10.42 19.07
N ALA A 270 -9.13 10.38 19.23
CA ALA A 270 -8.50 9.67 20.36
C ALA A 270 -8.89 10.29 21.71
N PHE A 271 -9.05 11.62 21.76
CA PHE A 271 -9.56 12.32 22.93
C PHE A 271 -11.03 11.99 23.20
N LYS A 272 -11.91 12.05 22.19
CA LYS A 272 -13.33 11.68 22.33
C LYS A 272 -13.51 10.25 22.85
N ARG A 273 -12.73 9.29 22.34
CA ARG A 273 -12.76 7.88 22.79
C ARG A 273 -12.36 7.67 24.26
N LYS A 274 -11.67 8.63 24.88
CA LYS A 274 -11.32 8.57 26.31
C LYS A 274 -12.40 9.18 27.20
N LEU A 275 -13.33 9.95 26.62
CA LEU A 275 -14.43 10.59 27.33
C LEU A 275 -15.72 9.75 27.28
N SER A 276 -15.79 8.77 26.38
CA SER A 276 -16.84 7.75 26.28
C SER A 276 -16.45 6.50 27.04
#